data_AF-A0A927NP41-F1
#
_entry.id   AF-A0A927NP41-F1
#
_cell.length_a   1.000
_cell.length_b   1.000
_cell.length_c   1.000
_cell.angle_alpha   90.00
_cell.angle_beta   90.00
_cell.angle_gamma   90.00
#
_symmetry.space_group_name_H-M   'P 1'
#
loop_
_entity.id
_entity.type
_entity.pdbx_description
1 polymer ?
#
loop_
_entity_poly.entity_id
_entity_poly.type
_entity_poly.pdbx_seq_one_letter_code
_entity_poly.pdbx_strand_id
1 'polypeptide(L)'
;MFKIFNKSNNQNYINFLANHSPTAIAYIKGNKDFPNIDGKVEFFETSSGVLVLSSIKNLPTNLNNGDFFAMHIHNGDNCNEDASGNFNDSTHFDKNNNSHPKHSGDFPNLLSNNGFAFSIFLTNRFNVNDVIGKTVFIHANADDGRSDPNGNSGRKIACGKILKRY
;
A
#
# COMPACT_ATOMS: atom_id res chain seq x y z
N MET A 1 -23.35 -24.96 -13.03
CA MET A 1 -22.44 -25.78 -12.20
C MET A 1 -21.77 -24.85 -11.19
N PHE A 2 -22.31 -24.76 -9.98
CA PHE A 2 -21.75 -23.93 -8.91
C PHE A 2 -20.44 -24.58 -8.44
N LYS A 3 -19.29 -23.90 -8.61
CA LYS A 3 -18.06 -24.30 -7.93
C LYS A 3 -18.24 -24.06 -6.44
N ILE A 4 -18.48 -25.15 -5.71
CA ILE A 4 -18.34 -25.17 -4.27
C ILE A 4 -16.85 -24.94 -3.99
N PHE A 5 -16.48 -23.73 -3.57
CA PHE A 5 -15.16 -23.47 -3.04
C PHE A 5 -15.06 -24.21 -1.70
N ASN A 6 -14.25 -25.26 -1.68
CA ASN A 6 -13.92 -26.00 -0.46
C ASN A 6 -13.21 -25.05 0.51
N LYS A 7 -13.98 -24.51 1.45
CA LYS A 7 -13.55 -23.50 2.42
C LYS A 7 -12.95 -24.21 3.65
N SER A 8 -11.83 -24.92 3.48
CA SER A 8 -11.16 -25.57 4.62
C SER A 8 -9.66 -25.79 4.48
N ASN A 9 -8.94 -24.92 3.76
CA ASN A 9 -7.51 -24.79 4.00
C ASN A 9 -7.33 -23.52 4.82
N ASN A 10 -7.20 -23.66 6.14
CA ASN A 10 -6.61 -22.60 6.96
C ASN A 10 -5.16 -22.44 6.48
N GLN A 11 -4.96 -21.69 5.40
CA GLN A 11 -3.64 -21.35 4.91
C GLN A 11 -2.93 -20.60 6.04
N ASN A 12 -1.86 -21.21 6.54
CA ASN A 12 -1.00 -20.56 7.51
C ASN A 12 -0.16 -19.52 6.77
N TYR A 13 -0.69 -18.30 6.65
CA TYR A 13 -0.04 -17.20 5.95
C TYR A 13 1.30 -16.81 6.57
N ILE A 14 1.47 -17.01 7.88
CA ILE A 14 2.77 -16.78 8.54
C ILE A 14 3.82 -17.76 8.02
N ASN A 15 3.49 -19.05 7.96
CA ASN A 15 4.39 -20.05 7.40
C ASN A 15 4.61 -19.83 5.89
N PHE A 16 3.58 -19.38 5.16
CA PHE A 16 3.72 -19.04 3.74
C PHE A 16 4.77 -17.93 3.54
N LEU A 17 4.66 -16.81 4.25
CA LEU A 17 5.60 -15.69 4.16
C LEU A 17 7.02 -16.08 4.55
N ALA A 18 7.18 -16.97 5.53
CA ALA A 18 8.49 -17.43 5.96
C ALA A 18 9.22 -18.27 4.89
N ASN A 19 8.47 -18.91 3.97
CA ASN A 19 9.01 -19.87 3.01
C ASN A 19 8.91 -19.42 1.54
N HIS A 20 8.36 -18.23 1.28
CA HIS A 20 8.22 -17.71 -0.09
C HIS A 20 8.86 -16.34 -0.21
N SER A 21 9.42 -16.05 -1.39
CA SER A 21 9.82 -14.68 -1.73
C SER A 21 8.63 -13.91 -2.29
N PRO A 22 8.56 -12.59 -2.08
CA PRO A 22 7.51 -11.78 -2.68
C PRO A 22 7.65 -11.76 -4.19
N THR A 23 6.52 -11.74 -4.89
CA THR A 23 6.43 -11.66 -6.35
C THR A 23 6.79 -10.26 -6.86
N ALA A 24 6.47 -9.22 -6.09
CA ALA A 24 6.84 -7.84 -6.38
C ALA A 24 7.13 -7.05 -5.11
N ILE A 25 7.90 -5.97 -5.23
CA ILE A 25 8.28 -5.08 -4.14
C ILE A 25 8.22 -3.62 -4.58
N ALA A 26 7.71 -2.76 -3.72
CA ALA A 26 7.97 -1.33 -3.75
C ALA A 26 8.93 -0.95 -2.61
N TYR A 27 10.09 -0.39 -2.94
CA TYR A 27 10.96 0.25 -1.96
C TYR A 27 10.46 1.66 -1.71
N ILE A 28 10.09 1.97 -0.47
CA ILE A 28 9.44 3.22 -0.09
C ILE A 28 10.51 4.22 0.38
N LYS A 29 10.49 5.42 -0.20
CA LYS A 29 11.33 6.54 0.21
C LYS A 29 10.47 7.77 0.49
N GLY A 30 10.82 8.51 1.53
CA GLY A 30 10.20 9.79 1.84
C GLY A 30 10.52 10.87 0.81
N ASN A 31 9.68 11.91 0.78
CA ASN A 31 9.93 13.10 -0.02
C ASN A 31 10.98 14.03 0.61
N LYS A 32 11.21 15.17 -0.04
CA LYS A 32 12.11 16.23 0.45
C LYS A 32 11.87 16.68 1.91
N ASP A 33 10.63 16.72 2.38
CA ASP A 33 10.30 17.14 3.74
C ASP A 33 10.48 16.02 4.78
N PHE A 34 10.40 14.76 4.32
CA PHE A 34 10.54 13.57 5.17
C PHE A 34 11.63 12.62 4.65
N PRO A 35 12.87 13.09 4.41
CA PRO A 35 13.88 12.35 3.64
C PRO A 35 14.35 11.06 4.33
N ASN A 36 14.04 10.91 5.62
CA ASN A 36 14.43 9.75 6.41
C ASN A 36 13.39 8.61 6.37
N ILE A 37 12.18 8.83 5.84
CA ILE A 37 11.22 7.73 5.69
C ILE A 37 11.81 6.70 4.74
N ASP A 38 11.85 5.46 5.20
CA ASP A 38 12.40 4.33 4.45
C ASP A 38 11.63 3.06 4.76
N GLY A 39 11.52 2.16 3.79
CA GLY A 39 10.85 0.89 4.00
C GLY A 39 10.58 0.14 2.72
N LYS A 40 9.66 -0.82 2.82
CA LYS A 40 9.20 -1.60 1.68
C LYS A 40 7.76 -2.06 1.85
N VAL A 41 7.10 -2.25 0.72
CA VAL A 41 5.85 -2.99 0.59
C VAL A 41 6.10 -4.18 -0.32
N GLU A 42 5.82 -5.36 0.19
CA GLU A 42 6.07 -6.64 -0.46
C GLU A 42 4.73 -7.31 -0.81
N PHE A 43 4.62 -7.78 -2.05
CA PHE A 43 3.41 -8.38 -2.59
C PHE A 43 3.66 -9.86 -2.87
N PHE A 44 2.89 -10.72 -2.23
CA PHE A 44 2.97 -12.16 -2.44
C PHE A 44 1.68 -12.66 -3.08
N GLU A 45 1.79 -13.17 -4.31
CA GLU A 45 0.67 -13.82 -4.97
C GLU A 45 0.35 -15.15 -4.27
N THR A 46 -0.92 -15.37 -3.92
CA THR A 46 -1.40 -16.61 -3.31
C THR A 46 -2.63 -17.11 -4.06
N SER A 47 -3.05 -18.35 -3.82
CA SER A 47 -4.30 -18.88 -4.37
C SER A 47 -5.56 -18.16 -3.88
N SER A 48 -5.46 -17.37 -2.80
CA SER A 48 -6.58 -16.68 -2.15
C SER A 48 -6.55 -15.17 -2.36
N GLY A 49 -5.64 -14.66 -3.19
CA GLY A 49 -5.40 -13.24 -3.44
C GLY A 49 -3.96 -12.85 -3.16
N VAL A 50 -3.71 -11.56 -2.99
CA VAL A 50 -2.38 -11.00 -2.73
C VAL A 50 -2.24 -10.68 -1.25
N LEU A 51 -1.22 -11.26 -0.60
CA LEU A 51 -0.76 -10.77 0.69
C LEU A 51 0.12 -9.55 0.47
N VAL A 52 -0.21 -8.47 1.17
CA VAL A 52 0.55 -7.22 1.17
C VAL A 52 1.19 -7.06 2.53
N LEU A 53 2.51 -7.05 2.57
CA LEU A 53 3.33 -6.89 3.77
C LEU A 53 4.05 -5.55 3.70
N SER A 54 3.82 -4.69 4.69
CA SER A 54 4.42 -3.35 4.74
C SER A 54 5.29 -3.21 5.99
N SER A 55 6.48 -2.65 5.81
CA SER A 55 7.43 -2.34 6.89
C SER A 55 8.07 -0.99 6.61
N ILE A 56 7.64 0.04 7.34
CA ILE A 56 7.97 1.45 7.10
C ILE A 56 8.55 2.05 8.37
N LYS A 57 9.69 2.74 8.25
CA LYS A 57 10.45 3.35 9.35
C LYS A 57 10.48 4.86 9.20
N ASN A 58 10.79 5.51 10.33
CA ASN A 58 10.96 6.95 10.45
C ASN A 58 9.72 7.75 10.00
N LEU A 59 8.53 7.18 10.17
CA LEU A 59 7.28 7.93 10.02
C LEU A 59 7.26 9.07 11.05
N PRO A 60 6.70 10.24 10.71
CA PRO A 60 6.58 11.34 11.66
C PRO A 60 5.81 10.92 12.91
N THR A 61 6.20 11.47 14.06
CA THR A 61 5.54 11.21 15.35
C THR A 61 4.89 12.48 15.88
N ASN A 62 3.98 12.35 16.85
CA ASN A 62 3.28 13.48 17.48
C ASN A 62 2.43 14.29 16.49
N LEU A 63 1.91 13.63 15.47
CA LEU A 63 0.95 14.23 14.56
C LEU A 63 -0.45 14.22 15.18
N ASN A 64 -1.28 15.20 14.85
CA ASN A 64 -2.69 15.24 15.25
C ASN A 64 -3.57 14.21 14.50
N ASN A 65 -2.97 13.15 13.93
CA ASN A 65 -3.63 12.12 13.12
C ASN A 65 -3.80 10.78 13.86
N GLY A 66 -3.46 10.72 15.15
CA GLY A 66 -3.53 9.49 15.95
C GLY A 66 -2.53 8.41 15.54
N ASP A 67 -1.42 8.81 14.90
CA ASP A 67 -0.36 7.92 14.39
C ASP A 67 -0.80 6.98 13.27
N PHE A 68 -1.90 7.31 12.58
CA PHE A 68 -2.38 6.60 11.41
C PHE A 68 -1.97 7.30 10.11
N PHE A 69 -1.50 6.52 9.15
CA PHE A 69 -1.05 7.00 7.83
C PHE A 69 -1.77 6.20 6.74
N ALA A 70 -2.41 6.89 5.80
CA ALA A 70 -3.01 6.23 4.66
C ALA A 70 -1.93 5.64 3.74
N MET A 71 -2.26 4.52 3.10
CA MET A 71 -1.39 3.87 2.14
C MET A 71 -2.21 3.37 0.97
N HIS A 72 -1.81 3.72 -0.26
CA HIS A 72 -2.58 3.35 -1.45
C HIS A 72 -1.66 2.94 -2.60
N ILE A 73 -2.18 2.11 -3.49
CA ILE A 73 -1.64 2.02 -4.85
C ILE A 73 -2.29 3.09 -5.71
N HIS A 74 -1.49 3.86 -6.45
CA HIS A 74 -1.95 4.84 -7.42
C HIS A 74 -1.65 4.42 -8.86
N ASN A 75 -2.35 5.02 -9.83
CA ASN A 75 -2.15 4.75 -11.26
C ASN A 75 -0.83 5.26 -11.84
N GLY A 76 -0.11 6.15 -11.14
CA GLY A 76 1.17 6.69 -11.58
C GLY A 76 2.30 5.65 -11.58
N ASP A 77 3.32 5.91 -12.39
CA ASP A 77 4.43 4.98 -12.65
C ASP A 77 5.81 5.49 -12.15
N ASN A 78 5.82 6.62 -11.44
CA ASN A 78 7.02 7.25 -10.90
C ASN A 78 6.73 8.00 -9.60
N CYS A 79 7.78 8.22 -8.82
CA CYS A 79 7.75 8.96 -7.57
C CYS A 79 8.39 10.35 -7.75
N ASN A 80 8.17 11.00 -8.90
CA ASN A 80 8.79 12.29 -9.14
C ASN A 80 8.14 13.37 -8.26
N GLU A 81 8.98 14.26 -7.75
CA GLU A 81 8.60 15.42 -6.94
C GLU A 81 8.72 16.70 -7.76
N ASP A 82 7.85 17.67 -7.49
CA ASP A 82 8.04 19.04 -7.92
C ASP A 82 9.16 19.74 -7.10
N ALA A 83 9.49 20.99 -7.44
CA ALA A 83 10.54 21.75 -6.74
C ALA A 83 10.23 21.99 -5.24
N SER A 84 8.95 21.89 -4.87
CA SER A 84 8.46 22.05 -3.50
C SER A 84 8.45 20.73 -2.72
N GLY A 85 8.83 19.60 -3.34
CA GLY A 85 8.81 18.29 -2.69
C GLY A 85 7.45 17.59 -2.69
N ASN A 86 6.49 18.07 -3.51
CA ASN A 86 5.21 17.40 -3.68
C ASN A 86 5.31 16.35 -4.77
N PHE A 87 4.87 15.14 -4.47
CA PHE A 87 4.73 14.11 -5.50
C PHE A 87 3.62 14.45 -6.48
N ASN A 88 3.81 14.03 -7.74
CA ASN A 88 2.80 14.18 -8.78
C ASN A 88 1.44 13.61 -8.37
N ASP A 89 0.38 14.29 -8.79
CA ASP A 89 -0.98 13.82 -8.59
C ASP A 89 -1.35 12.72 -9.57
N SER A 90 -1.86 11.64 -9.00
CA SER A 90 -2.41 10.48 -9.69
C SER A 90 -3.51 9.92 -8.80
N THR A 91 -4.57 9.39 -9.40
CA THR A 91 -5.68 8.79 -8.67
C THR A 91 -5.31 7.43 -8.09
N HIS A 92 -6.08 6.97 -7.11
CA HIS A 92 -6.00 5.61 -6.61
C HIS A 92 -6.19 4.63 -7.77
N PHE A 93 -5.47 3.51 -7.73
CA PHE A 93 -5.62 2.47 -8.73
C PHE A 93 -6.97 1.78 -8.54
N ASP A 94 -7.75 1.71 -9.61
CA ASP A 94 -8.93 0.87 -9.62
C ASP A 94 -9.17 0.19 -10.97
N LYS A 95 -9.55 -1.09 -10.91
CA LYS A 95 -9.84 -1.93 -12.08
C LYS A 95 -11.30 -1.90 -12.51
N ASN A 96 -12.19 -1.51 -11.60
CA ASN A 96 -13.63 -1.76 -11.73
C ASN A 96 -14.47 -0.47 -11.74
N ASN A 97 -13.82 0.70 -11.85
CA ASN A 97 -14.45 2.02 -11.79
C ASN A 97 -15.38 2.20 -10.57
N ASN A 98 -14.94 1.67 -9.43
CA ASN A 98 -15.52 1.91 -8.12
C ASN A 98 -15.19 3.31 -7.62
N SER A 99 -15.95 3.79 -6.63
CA SER A 99 -15.55 4.93 -5.80
C SER A 99 -14.74 4.45 -4.59
N HIS A 100 -14.03 5.37 -3.95
CA HIS A 100 -13.51 5.16 -2.60
C HIS A 100 -14.65 4.75 -1.64
N PRO A 101 -14.46 3.81 -0.68
CA PRO A 101 -13.24 3.08 -0.30
C PRO A 101 -13.05 1.71 -1.00
N LYS A 102 -13.58 1.58 -2.23
CA LYS A 102 -13.57 0.32 -2.98
C LYS A 102 -12.60 0.34 -4.17
N HIS A 103 -11.72 1.33 -4.29
CA HIS A 103 -10.66 1.25 -5.27
C HIS A 103 -9.79 0.01 -5.00
N SER A 104 -9.24 -0.55 -6.07
CA SER A 104 -8.39 -1.73 -6.00
C SER A 104 -7.10 -1.47 -5.19
N GLY A 105 -6.64 -0.21 -5.18
CA GLY A 105 -5.50 0.27 -4.42
C GLY A 105 -5.81 0.87 -3.03
N ASP A 106 -7.06 0.87 -2.57
CA ASP A 106 -7.41 1.34 -1.22
C ASP A 106 -6.99 0.28 -0.18
N PHE A 107 -6.06 0.62 0.71
CA PHE A 107 -5.56 -0.28 1.76
C PHE A 107 -5.98 0.18 3.16
N PRO A 108 -5.91 -0.71 4.17
CA PRO A 108 -6.02 -0.28 5.56
C PRO A 108 -4.92 0.74 5.91
N ASN A 109 -5.26 1.69 6.78
CA ASN A 109 -4.29 2.61 7.36
C ASN A 109 -3.13 1.86 8.04
N LEU A 110 -1.92 2.41 7.91
CA LEU A 110 -0.76 2.01 8.70
C LEU A 110 -0.90 2.61 10.10
N LEU A 111 -0.78 1.76 11.13
CA LEU A 111 -0.61 2.21 12.51
C LEU A 111 0.89 2.31 12.81
N SER A 112 1.37 3.54 13.05
CA SER A 112 2.74 3.79 13.47
C SER A 112 2.90 3.55 14.96
N ASN A 113 3.96 2.84 15.33
CA ASN A 113 4.43 2.68 16.70
C ASN A 113 5.79 3.36 16.82
N ASN A 114 5.80 4.61 17.30
CA ASN A 114 7.01 5.42 17.44
C ASN A 114 7.82 5.55 16.15
N GLY A 115 7.13 5.82 15.03
CA GLY A 115 7.75 6.00 13.72
C GLY A 115 7.99 4.71 12.96
N PHE A 116 7.66 3.54 13.51
CA PHE A 116 7.70 2.27 12.80
C PHE A 116 6.30 1.70 12.60
N ALA A 117 5.91 1.46 11.36
CA ALA A 117 4.67 0.78 11.01
C ALA A 117 4.97 -0.59 10.38
N PHE A 118 4.29 -1.61 10.89
CA PHE A 118 4.29 -2.96 10.32
C PHE A 118 2.85 -3.40 10.12
N SER A 119 2.50 -3.81 8.91
CA SER A 119 1.15 -4.24 8.57
C SER A 119 1.15 -5.40 7.60
N ILE A 120 0.18 -6.29 7.75
CA ILE A 120 -0.10 -7.34 6.79
C ILE A 120 -1.60 -7.49 6.59
N PHE A 121 -2.02 -7.59 5.33
CA PHE A 121 -3.39 -7.91 4.98
C PHE A 121 -3.46 -8.74 3.69
N LEU A 122 -4.57 -9.43 3.51
CA LEU A 122 -4.90 -10.18 2.30
C LEU A 122 -5.96 -9.41 1.50
N THR A 123 -5.78 -9.28 0.20
CA THR A 123 -6.76 -8.67 -0.70
C THR A 123 -6.92 -9.49 -1.97
N ASN A 124 -8.15 -9.54 -2.49
CA ASN A 124 -8.46 -10.14 -3.79
C ASN A 124 -8.89 -9.08 -4.82
N ARG A 125 -8.65 -7.79 -4.54
CA ARG A 125 -9.04 -6.68 -5.42
C ARG A 125 -8.17 -6.59 -6.69
N PHE A 126 -6.98 -7.19 -6.68
CA PHE A 126 -6.05 -7.26 -7.80
C PHE A 126 -5.19 -8.52 -7.70
N ASN A 127 -4.51 -8.85 -8.80
CA ASN A 127 -3.37 -9.77 -8.84
C ASN A 127 -2.06 -8.95 -8.93
N VAL A 128 -0.92 -9.50 -8.56
CA VAL A 128 0.38 -8.80 -8.58
C VAL A 128 0.70 -8.23 -9.96
N ASN A 129 0.37 -8.95 -11.04
CA ASN A 129 0.58 -8.47 -12.41
C ASN A 129 -0.19 -7.19 -12.74
N ASP A 130 -1.31 -6.91 -12.08
CA ASP A 130 -2.09 -5.69 -12.31
C ASP A 130 -1.40 -4.43 -11.75
N VAL A 131 -0.50 -4.61 -10.77
CA VAL A 131 0.10 -3.53 -9.99
C VAL A 131 1.59 -3.33 -10.25
N ILE A 132 2.27 -4.26 -10.92
CA ILE A 132 3.65 -4.04 -11.37
C ILE A 132 3.72 -2.78 -12.25
N GLY A 133 4.68 -1.91 -11.95
CA GLY A 133 4.88 -0.64 -12.63
C GLY A 133 4.09 0.53 -12.03
N LYS A 134 3.11 0.27 -11.17
CA LYS A 134 2.38 1.31 -10.41
C LYS A 134 3.18 1.77 -9.19
N THR A 135 2.61 2.70 -8.43
CA THR A 135 3.25 3.31 -7.26
C THR A 135 2.45 3.06 -5.99
N VAL A 136 3.14 2.77 -4.90
CA VAL A 136 2.60 2.84 -3.54
C VAL A 136 2.92 4.21 -2.97
N PHE A 137 1.91 4.90 -2.45
CA PHE A 137 2.09 6.15 -1.70
C PHE A 137 1.69 5.95 -0.24
N ILE A 138 2.39 6.67 0.65
CA ILE A 138 1.99 6.88 2.04
C ILE A 138 1.62 8.35 2.19
N HIS A 139 0.50 8.63 2.87
CA HIS A 139 0.02 9.99 3.10
C HIS A 139 0.20 10.42 4.55
N ALA A 140 0.20 11.74 4.79
CA ALA A 140 0.41 12.34 6.10
C ALA A 140 -0.73 12.09 7.09
N ASN A 141 -1.97 11.95 6.62
CA ASN A 141 -3.14 11.70 7.47
C ASN A 141 -3.65 10.28 7.26
N ALA A 142 -4.50 9.85 8.18
CA ALA A 142 -5.31 8.66 8.02
C ALA A 142 -6.32 8.82 6.88
N ASP A 143 -6.61 7.72 6.21
CA ASP A 143 -7.76 7.59 5.34
C ASP A 143 -9.03 7.46 6.21
N ASP A 144 -10.06 8.25 5.93
CA ASP A 144 -11.35 8.25 6.63
C ASP A 144 -12.32 7.13 6.17
N GLY A 145 -11.95 6.38 5.14
CA GLY A 145 -12.69 5.28 4.55
C GLY A 145 -13.99 5.70 3.85
N ARG A 146 -14.13 6.98 3.48
CA ARG A 146 -15.37 7.54 2.96
C ARG A 146 -15.20 8.58 1.87
N SER A 147 -14.28 9.53 2.02
CA SER A 147 -14.18 10.72 1.17
C SER A 147 -13.53 10.41 -0.18
N ASP A 148 -14.27 10.58 -1.26
CA ASP A 148 -13.74 10.37 -2.62
C ASP A 148 -12.95 11.62 -3.08
N PRO A 149 -11.79 11.48 -3.78
CA PRO A 149 -11.19 10.24 -4.27
C PRO A 149 -10.13 9.59 -3.35
N ASN A 150 -9.68 10.26 -2.29
CA ASN A 150 -8.44 9.90 -1.59
C ASN A 150 -8.58 9.74 -0.06
N GLY A 151 -9.80 9.56 0.46
CA GLY A 151 -10.05 9.33 1.89
C GLY A 151 -9.71 10.49 2.82
N ASN A 152 -9.63 11.72 2.29
CA ASN A 152 -9.11 12.90 3.01
C ASN A 152 -7.69 12.68 3.62
N SER A 153 -6.89 11.81 3.00
CA SER A 153 -5.58 11.37 3.50
C SER A 153 -4.50 12.47 3.50
N GLY A 154 -4.80 13.64 2.94
CA GLY A 154 -3.85 14.74 2.84
C GLY A 154 -2.69 14.44 1.90
N ARG A 155 -1.58 15.17 2.08
CA ARG A 155 -0.43 15.11 1.17
C ARG A 155 0.29 13.76 1.22
N LYS A 156 0.87 13.36 0.09
CA LYS A 156 1.77 12.21 -0.01
C LYS A 156 3.12 12.55 0.63
N ILE A 157 3.66 11.66 1.44
CA ILE A 157 4.90 11.87 2.21
C ILE A 157 5.99 10.84 1.88
N ALA A 158 5.62 9.71 1.29
CA ALA A 158 6.57 8.72 0.80
C ALA A 158 6.00 7.95 -0.39
N CYS A 159 6.88 7.41 -1.23
CA CYS A 159 6.52 6.70 -2.45
C CYS A 159 7.47 5.55 -2.77
N GLY A 160 6.97 4.53 -3.46
CA GLY A 160 7.80 3.54 -4.13
C GLY A 160 7.11 2.92 -5.35
N LYS A 161 7.85 2.79 -6.45
CA LYS A 161 7.40 2.04 -7.63
C LYS A 161 7.41 0.55 -7.36
N ILE A 162 6.33 -0.14 -7.72
CA ILE A 162 6.20 -1.59 -7.59
C ILE A 162 6.96 -2.26 -8.73
N LEU A 163 8.00 -3.00 -8.39
CA LEU A 163 8.83 -3.73 -9.33
C LEU A 163 8.67 -5.22 -9.12
N LYS A 164 8.68 -5.98 -10.22
CA LYS A 164 8.73 -7.44 -10.17
C LYS A 164 10.02 -7.88 -9.48
N ARG A 165 9.92 -8.84 -8.56
CA ARG A 165 11.10 -9.49 -7.98
C ARG A 165 11.38 -10.75 -8.78
N TYR A 166 12.58 -10.82 -9.36
CA TYR A 166 13.08 -12.01 -10.06
C TYR A 166 13.73 -12.98 -9.07
#